data_AF-A0A8K0NZ70-F1
#
_entry.id   AF-A0A8K0NZ70-F1
#
_cell.length_a   1.000
_cell.length_b   1.000
_cell.length_c   1.000
_cell.angle_alpha   90.00
_cell.angle_beta   90.00
_cell.angle_gamma   90.00
#
_symmetry.space_group_name_H-M   'P 1'
#
loop_
_entity.id
_entity.type
_entity.pdbx_description
1 polymer ?
#
loop_
_entity_poly.entity_id
_entity_poly.type
_entity_poly.pdbx_seq_one_letter_code
_entity_poly.pdbx_strand_id
1 'polypeptide(L)'
;MGISCEKCNKLRNGVKYSKVLELPEILCIHLKRFRHELMFSSKISSYVSFPLEGLDMRPYLHKDCTSEVTTYNLSSVICHHGTAGGGHYTCYSLNCKSDQWFEFDDQYVTEVSPEVVQNCEAYVLFYKKSSEEVNRLRLRTVELMELSKNEPGLMEFYISKQWINRFNTFAEPGPIDNSDFLCAHGGVHPLKAPYVRDLCTPFSQSVWEYLYETFGGGPACNRLYECSICRSEQEELQCRIETELEEYLQLKKDFQAEESPTLIYAIAMSWFRQWQSFVKGKEPEPPGAIDNSSIITTKNGQQVLKIG
;
A
#
# COMPACT_ATOMS: atom_id res chain seq x y z
N MET A 1 -34.04 -7.11 8.70
CA MET A 1 -33.65 -7.80 7.45
C MET A 1 -33.11 -9.17 7.81
N GLY A 2 -33.64 -10.24 7.23
CA GLY A 2 -33.08 -11.59 7.40
C GLY A 2 -31.83 -11.81 6.55
N ILE A 3 -31.05 -12.83 6.87
CA ILE A 3 -29.92 -13.30 6.08
C ILE A 3 -30.43 -14.34 5.09
N SER A 4 -30.06 -14.23 3.81
CA SER A 4 -30.39 -15.25 2.81
C SER A 4 -29.60 -16.52 3.09
N CYS A 5 -30.29 -17.63 3.34
CA CYS A 5 -29.66 -18.92 3.56
C CYS A 5 -29.73 -19.75 2.28
N GLU A 6 -28.57 -20.01 1.67
CA GLU A 6 -28.47 -20.81 0.43
C GLU A 6 -29.07 -22.21 0.58
N LYS A 7 -28.91 -22.85 1.74
CA LYS A 7 -29.51 -24.18 2.01
C LYS A 7 -31.03 -24.16 2.14
N CYS A 8 -31.60 -23.09 2.72
CA CYS A 8 -33.05 -22.99 2.92
C CYS A 8 -33.78 -22.28 1.77
N ASN A 9 -33.02 -21.62 0.89
CA ASN A 9 -33.48 -20.69 -0.14
C ASN A 9 -34.52 -19.65 0.36
N LYS A 10 -34.33 -19.18 1.60
CA LYS A 10 -35.26 -18.28 2.31
C LYS A 10 -34.48 -17.32 3.22
N LEU A 11 -35.07 -16.16 3.50
CA LEU A 11 -34.58 -15.24 4.53
C LEU A 11 -34.79 -15.86 5.92
N ARG A 12 -33.72 -15.88 6.72
CA ARG A 12 -33.72 -16.41 8.08
C ARG A 12 -33.09 -15.40 9.04
N ASN A 13 -33.47 -15.48 10.31
CA ASN A 13 -32.71 -14.83 11.37
C ASN A 13 -31.42 -15.64 11.56
N GLY A 14 -30.28 -14.98 11.43
CA GLY A 14 -28.97 -15.60 11.65
C GLY A 14 -28.22 -14.88 12.75
N VAL A 15 -27.30 -15.59 13.39
CA VAL A 15 -26.35 -15.00 14.33
C VAL A 15 -25.06 -14.74 13.57
N LYS A 16 -24.54 -13.51 13.67
CA LYS A 16 -23.28 -13.12 13.05
C LYS A 16 -22.21 -12.97 14.13
N TYR A 17 -21.08 -13.64 13.94
CA TYR A 17 -19.86 -13.43 14.70
C TYR A 17 -18.79 -12.91 13.75
N SER A 18 -17.93 -12.02 14.23
CA SER A 18 -16.76 -11.52 13.51
C SER A 18 -15.51 -11.81 14.34
N LYS A 19 -14.48 -12.36 13.70
CA LYS A 19 -13.15 -12.58 14.28
C LYS A 19 -12.09 -12.01 13.35
N VAL A 20 -10.94 -11.66 13.88
CA VAL A 20 -9.85 -11.05 13.10
C VAL A 20 -9.03 -12.14 12.41
N LEU A 21 -8.84 -12.04 11.09
CA LEU A 21 -8.01 -12.95 10.30
C LEU A 21 -6.56 -12.49 10.19
N GLU A 22 -6.34 -11.18 10.19
CA GLU A 22 -5.01 -10.59 10.05
C GLU A 22 -4.97 -9.30 10.86
N LEU A 23 -3.89 -9.12 11.60
CA LEU A 23 -3.64 -7.97 12.44
C LEU A 23 -2.79 -6.93 11.69
N PRO A 24 -3.21 -5.65 11.63
CA PRO A 24 -2.44 -4.61 10.95
C PRO A 24 -1.29 -4.09 11.83
N GLU A 25 -0.22 -3.56 11.24
CA GLU A 25 0.88 -2.93 11.99
C GLU A 25 0.38 -1.82 12.93
N ILE A 26 -0.59 -1.02 12.44
CA ILE A 26 -1.31 -0.03 13.23
C ILE A 26 -2.77 -0.44 13.33
N LEU A 27 -3.20 -0.80 14.54
CA LEU A 27 -4.58 -1.14 14.87
C LEU A 27 -5.33 0.14 15.30
N CYS A 28 -6.33 0.51 14.50
CA CYS A 28 -7.24 1.61 14.83
C CYS A 28 -8.51 1.06 15.47
N ILE A 29 -8.78 1.45 16.73
CA ILE A 29 -9.96 1.05 17.48
C ILE A 29 -10.87 2.26 17.65
N HIS A 30 -12.02 2.23 16.99
CA HIS A 30 -13.07 3.24 17.13
C HIS A 30 -14.11 2.81 18.17
N LEU A 31 -14.28 3.63 19.21
CA LEU A 31 -15.35 3.46 20.18
C LEU A 31 -16.63 4.12 19.65
N LYS A 32 -17.64 3.31 19.34
CA LYS A 32 -18.95 3.77 18.83
C LYS A 32 -19.77 4.46 19.93
N ARG A 33 -19.38 5.68 20.28
CA ARG A 33 -19.99 6.47 21.37
C ARG A 33 -21.23 7.24 20.95
N PHE A 34 -21.41 7.55 19.67
CA PHE A 34 -22.55 8.32 19.21
C PHE A 34 -23.70 7.42 18.77
N ARG A 35 -24.89 7.73 19.27
CA ARG A 35 -26.15 7.12 18.84
C ARG A 35 -27.02 8.21 18.26
N HIS A 36 -27.50 7.98 17.05
CA HIS A 36 -28.42 8.87 16.35
C HIS A 36 -29.75 8.16 16.21
N GLU A 37 -30.76 8.67 16.91
CA GLU A 37 -32.15 8.24 16.80
C GLU A 37 -32.94 9.32 16.06
N LEU A 38 -34.15 8.99 15.59
CA LEU A 38 -34.95 9.86 14.72
C LEU A 38 -35.18 11.27 15.27
N MET A 39 -35.25 11.44 16.59
CA MET A 39 -35.56 12.73 17.23
C MET A 39 -34.43 13.29 18.09
N PHE A 40 -33.41 12.50 18.42
CA PHE A 40 -32.32 12.95 19.27
C PHE A 40 -31.02 12.21 18.98
N SER A 41 -29.90 12.88 19.26
CA SER A 41 -28.58 12.27 19.22
C SER A 41 -27.99 12.27 20.63
N SER A 42 -27.35 11.19 21.03
CA SER A 42 -26.73 11.06 22.35
C SER A 42 -25.30 10.54 22.25
N LYS A 43 -24.47 10.91 23.22
CA LYS A 43 -23.10 10.43 23.39
C LYS A 43 -23.04 9.51 24.61
N ILE A 44 -22.45 8.35 24.44
CA ILE A 44 -22.12 7.41 25.51
C ILE A 44 -20.82 7.88 26.18
N SER A 45 -20.93 8.47 27.36
CA SER A 45 -19.81 8.98 28.16
C SER A 45 -19.20 7.94 29.11
N SER A 46 -19.64 6.67 29.05
CA SER A 46 -19.09 5.63 29.92
C SER A 46 -17.58 5.49 29.73
N TYR A 47 -16.85 5.48 30.83
CA TYR A 47 -15.42 5.22 30.81
C TYR A 47 -15.14 3.83 30.22
N VAL A 48 -14.11 3.74 29.38
CA VAL A 48 -13.61 2.49 28.81
C VAL A 48 -12.15 2.41 29.21
N SER A 49 -11.80 1.41 29.99
CA SER A 49 -10.41 1.15 30.35
C SER A 49 -9.68 0.56 29.15
N PHE A 50 -8.47 1.05 28.89
CA PHE A 50 -7.59 0.56 27.84
C PHE A 50 -6.12 0.57 28.33
N PRO A 51 -5.31 -0.43 27.96
CA PRO A 51 -3.91 -0.48 28.38
C PRO A 51 -3.04 0.44 27.50
N LEU A 52 -2.03 1.08 28.09
CA LEU A 52 -1.03 1.81 27.30
C LEU A 52 -0.04 0.85 26.62
N GLU A 53 0.23 -0.30 27.23
CA GLU A 53 1.16 -1.29 26.73
C GLU A 53 0.58 -2.69 26.88
N GLY A 54 0.98 -3.61 26.01
CA GLY A 54 0.65 -5.02 26.17
C GLY A 54 -0.81 -5.38 25.86
N LEU A 55 -1.49 -4.64 24.97
CA LEU A 55 -2.81 -5.04 24.48
C LEU A 55 -2.70 -6.36 23.71
N ASP A 56 -3.22 -7.44 24.30
CA ASP A 56 -3.19 -8.77 23.70
C ASP A 56 -4.43 -9.04 22.84
N MET A 57 -4.22 -9.16 21.53
CA MET A 57 -5.30 -9.42 20.57
C MET A 57 -5.63 -10.90 20.40
N ARG A 58 -4.83 -11.84 20.94
CA ARG A 58 -5.02 -13.30 20.77
C ARG A 58 -6.44 -13.80 21.03
N PRO A 59 -7.16 -13.33 22.08
CA PRO A 59 -8.53 -13.81 22.34
C PRO A 59 -9.54 -13.50 21.23
N TYR A 60 -9.25 -12.50 20.37
CA TYR A 60 -10.16 -12.01 19.34
C TYR A 60 -9.86 -12.56 17.93
N LEU A 61 -8.81 -13.37 17.81
CA LEU A 61 -8.36 -13.90 16.52
C LEU A 61 -9.20 -15.09 16.06
N HIS A 62 -9.32 -15.20 14.74
CA HIS A 62 -9.79 -16.39 14.08
C HIS A 62 -8.71 -17.48 14.16
N LYS A 63 -9.12 -18.75 14.12
CA LYS A 63 -8.20 -19.91 14.15
C LYS A 63 -7.23 -19.95 12.97
N ASP A 64 -7.60 -19.33 11.86
CA ASP A 64 -6.82 -19.29 10.62
C ASP A 64 -6.03 -17.97 10.51
N CYS A 65 -5.80 -17.27 11.63
CA CYS A 65 -5.01 -16.05 11.66
C CYS A 65 -3.52 -16.35 11.43
N THR A 66 -2.88 -15.57 10.56
CA THR A 66 -1.48 -15.76 10.15
C THR A 66 -0.52 -14.78 10.82
N SER A 67 -1.01 -13.85 11.66
CA SER A 67 -0.15 -12.87 12.33
C SER A 67 0.63 -13.52 13.47
N GLU A 68 1.95 -13.32 13.47
CA GLU A 68 2.85 -13.86 14.50
C GLU A 68 2.86 -12.94 15.72
N VAL A 69 2.86 -11.62 15.47
CA VAL A 69 2.83 -10.60 16.53
C VAL A 69 1.40 -10.16 16.80
N THR A 70 0.96 -10.37 18.05
CA THR A 70 -0.42 -10.12 18.49
C THR A 70 -0.54 -9.06 19.59
N THR A 71 0.59 -8.52 20.04
CA THR A 71 0.65 -7.57 21.14
C THR A 71 0.82 -6.15 20.60
N TYR A 72 0.14 -5.19 21.21
CA TYR A 72 0.19 -3.80 20.81
C TYR A 72 0.44 -2.85 21.98
N ASN A 73 1.13 -1.75 21.68
CA ASN A 73 1.28 -0.61 22.58
C ASN A 73 0.53 0.60 22.00
N LEU A 74 -0.09 1.40 22.86
CA LEU A 74 -0.80 2.60 22.46
C LEU A 74 0.21 3.62 21.95
N SER A 75 -0.01 4.10 20.72
CA SER A 75 0.78 5.16 20.10
C SER A 75 0.11 6.52 20.32
N SER A 76 -1.21 6.56 20.13
CA SER A 76 -1.98 7.81 20.21
C SER A 76 -3.44 7.52 20.55
N VAL A 77 -4.13 8.50 21.11
CA VAL A 77 -5.58 8.46 21.36
C VAL A 77 -6.21 9.80 21.04
N ILE A 78 -7.28 9.78 20.25
CA ILE A 78 -8.14 10.93 19.99
C ILE A 78 -9.25 10.92 21.03
N CYS A 79 -9.45 12.07 21.66
CA CYS A 79 -10.53 12.32 22.61
C CYS A 79 -11.59 13.20 21.97
N HIS A 80 -12.83 13.03 22.42
CA HIS A 80 -13.90 13.95 22.09
C HIS A 80 -14.55 14.43 23.37
N HIS A 81 -14.53 15.73 23.60
CA HIS A 81 -15.16 16.40 24.74
C HIS A 81 -16.51 16.97 24.32
N GLY A 82 -17.47 17.03 25.23
CA GLY A 82 -18.82 17.56 24.94
C GLY A 82 -19.81 16.50 24.46
N THR A 83 -20.81 16.92 23.68
CA THR A 83 -22.05 16.16 23.42
C THR A 83 -22.18 15.74 21.95
N ALA A 84 -23.26 15.04 21.59
CA ALA A 84 -23.54 14.69 20.20
C ALA A 84 -23.91 15.89 19.31
N GLY A 85 -24.34 17.01 19.89
CA GLY A 85 -24.69 18.22 19.14
C GLY A 85 -23.53 19.18 18.90
N GLY A 86 -22.39 18.94 19.56
CA GLY A 86 -21.21 19.80 19.50
C GLY A 86 -20.20 19.42 20.57
N GLY A 87 -18.93 19.54 20.21
CA GLY A 87 -17.82 19.13 21.05
C GLY A 87 -16.48 19.59 20.51
N HIS A 88 -15.43 19.15 21.18
CA HIS A 88 -14.04 19.50 20.88
C HIS A 88 -13.18 18.25 20.81
N TYR A 89 -12.25 18.19 19.86
CA TYR A 89 -11.36 17.04 19.70
C TYR A 89 -9.96 17.42 20.15
N THR A 90 -9.37 16.59 21.01
CA THR A 90 -7.95 16.68 21.37
C THR A 90 -7.27 15.35 21.08
N CYS A 91 -5.95 15.34 21.02
CA CYS A 91 -5.16 14.14 20.77
C CYS A 91 -4.06 13.99 21.82
N TYR A 92 -3.90 12.82 22.39
CA TYR A 92 -2.70 12.45 23.13
C TYR A 92 -1.84 11.55 22.24
N SER A 93 -0.54 11.84 22.14
CA SER A 93 0.39 11.02 21.37
C SER A 93 1.72 10.85 22.08
N LEU A 94 2.27 9.64 22.00
CA LEU A 94 3.61 9.34 22.48
C LEU A 94 4.65 9.86 21.50
N ASN A 95 5.65 10.59 21.99
CA ASN A 95 6.81 10.99 21.20
C ASN A 95 7.86 9.87 21.23
N CYS A 96 8.08 9.22 20.09
CA CYS A 96 9.02 8.10 19.98
C CYS A 96 10.49 8.45 20.24
N LYS A 97 10.87 9.74 20.26
CA LYS A 97 12.25 10.18 20.53
C LYS A 97 12.52 10.45 22.00
N SER A 98 11.55 11.01 22.71
CA SER A 98 11.69 11.36 24.13
C SER A 98 11.00 10.39 25.07
N ASP A 99 10.17 9.48 24.54
CA ASP A 99 9.36 8.53 25.30
C ASP A 99 8.40 9.22 26.30
N GLN A 100 7.88 10.38 25.89
CA GLN A 100 6.96 11.21 26.69
C GLN A 100 5.64 11.41 25.95
N TRP A 101 4.55 11.52 26.72
CA TRP A 101 3.22 11.80 26.21
C TRP A 101 2.97 13.30 26.08
N PHE A 102 2.34 13.68 24.99
CA PHE A 102 1.92 15.06 24.76
C PHE A 102 0.43 15.12 24.43
N GLU A 103 -0.23 16.11 25.00
CA GLU A 103 -1.55 16.58 24.60
C GLU A 103 -1.40 17.61 23.49
N PHE A 104 -2.16 17.42 22.41
CA PHE A 104 -2.33 18.33 21.30
C PHE A 104 -3.76 18.86 21.35
N ASP A 105 -3.88 20.12 21.73
CA ASP A 105 -5.13 20.86 21.80
C ASP A 105 -5.01 22.09 20.87
N ASP A 106 -5.45 21.93 19.63
CA ASP A 106 -5.29 22.89 18.54
C ASP A 106 -3.84 23.40 18.40
N GLN A 107 -3.59 24.64 18.82
CA GLN A 107 -2.29 25.30 18.75
C GLN A 107 -1.40 25.03 19.98
N TYR A 108 -1.92 24.38 21.01
CA TYR A 108 -1.24 24.12 22.27
C TYR A 108 -0.73 22.67 22.31
N VAL A 109 0.54 22.53 22.67
CA VAL A 109 1.21 21.25 22.87
C VAL A 109 1.76 21.20 24.28
N THR A 110 1.29 20.25 25.08
CA THR A 110 1.60 20.16 26.51
C THR A 110 2.05 18.75 26.87
N GLU A 111 3.16 18.62 27.59
CA GLU A 111 3.60 17.32 28.12
C GLU A 111 2.63 16.86 29.22
N VAL A 112 2.24 15.59 29.19
CA VAL A 112 1.32 14.99 30.17
C VAL A 112 1.84 13.64 30.67
N SER A 113 1.39 13.24 31.85
CA SER A 113 1.76 11.93 32.39
C SER A 113 0.94 10.80 31.76
N PRO A 114 1.44 9.55 31.75
CA PRO A 114 0.70 8.39 31.25
C PRO A 114 -0.67 8.19 31.93
N GLU A 115 -0.80 8.55 33.21
CA GLU A 115 -2.05 8.46 33.97
C GLU A 115 -3.13 9.40 33.40
N VAL A 116 -2.76 10.58 32.90
CA VAL A 116 -3.71 11.49 32.23
C VAL A 116 -4.26 10.83 30.97
N VAL A 117 -3.39 10.19 30.19
CA VAL A 117 -3.76 9.50 28.96
C VAL A 117 -4.69 8.31 29.23
N GLN A 118 -4.41 7.50 30.26
CA GLN A 118 -5.27 6.35 30.62
C GLN A 118 -6.68 6.74 31.05
N ASN A 119 -6.85 7.95 31.58
CA ASN A 119 -8.12 8.43 32.13
C ASN A 119 -8.88 9.37 31.18
N CYS A 120 -8.42 9.54 29.94
CA CYS A 120 -9.04 10.45 28.98
C CYS A 120 -10.38 9.95 28.41
N GLU A 121 -11.17 10.85 27.81
CA GLU A 121 -12.40 10.53 27.07
C GLU A 121 -12.11 9.95 25.68
N ALA A 122 -11.43 8.80 25.65
CA ALA A 122 -10.99 8.13 24.43
C ALA A 122 -12.15 7.90 23.45
N TYR A 123 -11.95 8.27 22.19
CA TYR A 123 -12.87 8.08 21.08
C TYR A 123 -12.28 7.17 20.00
N VAL A 124 -11.03 7.42 19.59
CA VAL A 124 -10.28 6.57 18.65
C VAL A 124 -8.91 6.27 19.25
N LEU A 125 -8.55 5.01 19.34
CA LEU A 125 -7.25 4.57 19.84
C LEU A 125 -6.40 4.03 18.69
N PHE A 126 -5.13 4.44 18.65
CA PHE A 126 -4.14 3.96 17.69
C PHE A 126 -3.11 3.13 18.43
N TYR A 127 -3.12 1.84 18.15
CA TYR A 127 -2.22 0.86 18.72
C TYR A 127 -1.19 0.46 17.67
N LYS A 128 0.09 0.43 18.02
CA LYS A 128 1.18 -0.06 17.18
C LYS A 128 1.62 -1.44 17.65
N LYS A 129 1.83 -2.38 16.72
CA LYS A 129 2.36 -3.70 17.07
C LYS A 129 3.70 -3.56 17.79
N SER A 130 3.90 -4.42 18.80
CA SER A 130 5.10 -4.41 19.61
C SER A 130 5.72 -5.80 19.65
N SER A 131 7.03 -5.88 19.37
CA SER A 131 7.82 -7.10 19.43
C SER A 131 9.23 -6.79 19.96
N GLU A 132 9.52 -7.31 21.15
CA GLU A 132 10.85 -7.22 21.75
C GLU A 132 11.90 -7.96 20.92
N GLU A 133 11.52 -9.08 20.31
CA GLU A 133 12.39 -9.87 19.45
C GLU A 133 12.90 -9.03 18.27
N VAL A 134 12.00 -8.34 17.56
CA VAL A 134 12.37 -7.50 16.41
C VAL A 134 13.22 -6.31 16.85
N ASN A 135 12.97 -5.75 18.03
CA ASN A 135 13.84 -4.72 18.61
C ASN A 135 15.25 -5.23 18.87
N ARG A 136 15.40 -6.46 19.37
CA ARG A 136 16.72 -7.10 19.55
C ARG A 136 17.42 -7.33 18.22
N LEU A 137 16.69 -7.78 17.19
CA LEU A 137 17.23 -7.96 15.84
C LEU A 137 17.77 -6.64 15.29
N ARG A 138 17.02 -5.53 15.43
CA ARG A 138 17.47 -4.19 15.02
C ARG A 138 18.77 -3.76 15.70
N LEU A 139 18.85 -3.92 17.03
CA LEU A 139 20.04 -3.59 17.80
C LEU A 139 21.25 -4.40 17.34
N ARG A 140 21.05 -5.71 17.10
CA ARG A 140 22.11 -6.58 16.57
C ARG A 140 22.55 -6.17 15.17
N THR A 141 21.63 -5.76 14.29
CA THR A 141 22.00 -5.26 12.96
C THR A 141 22.87 -4.02 13.06
N VAL A 142 22.52 -3.06 13.93
CA VAL A 142 23.34 -1.84 14.15
C VAL A 142 24.74 -2.20 14.67
N GLU A 143 24.83 -3.12 15.62
CA GLU A 143 26.12 -3.61 16.14
C GLU A 143 26.99 -4.23 15.02
N LEU A 144 26.41 -5.09 14.18
CA LEU A 144 27.12 -5.70 13.05
C LEU A 144 27.55 -4.66 12.01
N MET A 145 26.72 -3.64 11.76
CA MET A 145 27.09 -2.54 10.88
C MET A 145 28.34 -1.82 11.41
N GLU A 146 28.37 -1.47 12.70
CA GLU A 146 29.54 -0.81 13.32
C GLU A 146 30.80 -1.67 13.27
N LEU A 147 30.68 -2.98 13.51
CA LEU A 147 31.81 -3.92 13.42
C LEU A 147 32.37 -3.96 11.99
N SER A 148 31.50 -3.99 10.98
CA SER A 148 31.91 -4.11 9.57
C SER A 148 32.55 -2.85 8.99
N LYS A 149 32.36 -1.66 9.59
CA LYS A 149 32.98 -0.40 9.11
C LYS A 149 34.52 -0.45 9.11
N ASN A 150 35.10 -1.31 9.94
CA ASN A 150 36.55 -1.43 10.09
C ASN A 150 37.19 -2.47 9.16
N GLU A 151 36.40 -3.14 8.31
CA GLU A 151 36.87 -4.20 7.39
C GLU A 151 36.82 -3.74 5.93
N PRO A 152 37.92 -3.20 5.38
CA PRO A 152 37.97 -2.79 3.98
C PRO A 152 37.92 -4.01 3.04
N GLY A 153 37.17 -3.90 1.95
CA GLY A 153 37.15 -4.90 0.87
C GLY A 153 36.03 -5.94 0.93
N LEU A 154 35.09 -5.81 1.87
CA LEU A 154 33.91 -6.68 1.92
C LEU A 154 33.00 -6.47 0.71
N MET A 155 32.36 -7.55 0.27
CA MET A 155 31.29 -7.47 -0.71
C MET A 155 30.11 -6.68 -0.14
N GLU A 156 29.60 -5.74 -0.93
CA GLU A 156 28.39 -5.00 -0.60
C GLU A 156 27.15 -5.68 -1.17
N PHE A 157 26.09 -5.69 -0.37
CA PHE A 157 24.75 -6.07 -0.79
C PHE A 157 23.81 -4.88 -0.64
N TYR A 158 23.05 -4.60 -1.68
CA TYR A 158 22.12 -3.50 -1.76
C TYR A 158 20.72 -3.97 -1.35
N ILE A 159 20.14 -3.31 -0.36
CA ILE A 159 18.79 -3.57 0.13
C ILE A 159 17.91 -2.35 -0.13
N SER A 160 16.66 -2.57 -0.54
CA SER A 160 15.65 -1.53 -0.72
C SER A 160 15.46 -0.67 0.53
N LYS A 161 15.46 0.65 0.37
CA LYS A 161 15.09 1.59 1.44
C LYS A 161 13.65 1.43 1.87
N GLN A 162 12.74 0.96 0.99
CA GLN A 162 11.37 0.66 1.39
C GLN A 162 11.33 -0.47 2.41
N TRP A 163 12.08 -1.56 2.15
CA TRP A 163 12.18 -2.66 3.10
C TRP A 163 12.89 -2.23 4.39
N ILE A 164 13.97 -1.46 4.30
CA ILE A 164 14.68 -0.92 5.50
C ILE A 164 13.75 -0.07 6.35
N ASN A 165 12.91 0.76 5.74
CA ASN A 165 11.91 1.56 6.47
C ASN A 165 10.91 0.66 7.19
N ARG A 166 10.43 -0.41 6.56
CA ARG A 166 9.60 -1.43 7.21
C ARG A 166 10.36 -2.10 8.35
N PHE A 167 11.59 -2.56 8.12
CA PHE A 167 12.44 -3.15 9.15
C PHE A 167 12.61 -2.24 10.36
N ASN A 168 12.80 -0.93 10.16
CA ASN A 168 12.98 0.03 11.26
C ASN A 168 11.68 0.38 11.99
N THR A 169 10.52 0.18 11.38
CA THR A 169 9.25 0.70 11.93
C THR A 169 8.23 -0.37 12.29
N PHE A 170 8.23 -1.53 11.62
CA PHE A 170 7.19 -2.55 11.72
C PHE A 170 7.60 -3.69 12.65
N ALA A 171 6.67 -4.23 13.43
CA ALA A 171 6.92 -5.46 14.18
C ALA A 171 7.07 -6.67 13.25
N GLU A 172 6.41 -6.66 12.08
CA GLU A 172 6.51 -7.71 11.06
C GLU A 172 6.93 -7.08 9.73
N PRO A 173 8.24 -6.83 9.50
CA PRO A 173 8.70 -6.17 8.29
C PRO A 173 8.48 -7.04 7.03
N GLY A 174 8.40 -8.36 7.20
CA GLY A 174 8.28 -9.33 6.11
C GLY A 174 9.64 -9.65 5.45
N PRO A 175 9.62 -10.52 4.43
CA PRO A 175 10.84 -10.89 3.71
C PRO A 175 11.49 -9.70 3.01
N ILE A 176 12.80 -9.73 2.83
CA ILE A 176 13.54 -8.72 2.07
C ILE A 176 12.98 -8.67 0.65
N ASP A 177 12.67 -7.47 0.15
CA ASP A 177 12.17 -7.28 -1.20
C ASP A 177 12.94 -6.14 -1.88
N ASN A 178 13.64 -6.48 -2.96
CA ASN A 178 14.41 -5.55 -3.79
C ASN A 178 13.76 -5.27 -5.15
N SER A 179 12.52 -5.73 -5.37
CA SER A 179 11.78 -5.56 -6.63
C SER A 179 11.40 -4.10 -6.94
N ASP A 180 11.49 -3.22 -5.95
CA ASP A 180 11.27 -1.79 -6.13
C ASP A 180 12.39 -1.12 -6.93
N PHE A 181 13.58 -1.72 -7.06
CA PHE A 181 14.63 -1.24 -7.95
C PHE A 181 15.19 -2.30 -8.91
N LEU A 182 15.06 -3.58 -8.59
CA LEU A 182 15.42 -4.68 -9.49
C LEU A 182 14.23 -5.15 -10.33
N CYS A 183 14.49 -5.40 -11.61
CA CYS A 183 13.56 -6.09 -12.48
C CYS A 183 13.68 -7.62 -12.33
N ALA A 184 12.75 -8.37 -12.92
CA ALA A 184 12.76 -9.83 -12.92
C ALA A 184 14.02 -10.46 -13.56
N HIS A 185 14.73 -9.71 -14.41
CA HIS A 185 16.00 -10.12 -15.02
C HIS A 185 17.22 -9.98 -14.07
N GLY A 186 17.02 -9.44 -12.86
CA GLY A 186 18.09 -9.28 -11.85
C GLY A 186 18.98 -8.04 -12.02
N GLY A 187 18.65 -7.16 -12.97
CA GLY A 187 19.28 -5.85 -13.14
C GLY A 187 18.38 -4.70 -12.70
N VAL A 188 18.93 -3.49 -12.65
CA VAL A 188 18.17 -2.27 -12.35
C VAL A 188 17.36 -1.86 -13.58
N HIS A 189 16.07 -1.58 -13.41
CA HIS A 189 15.23 -1.11 -14.52
C HIS A 189 15.79 0.21 -15.10
N PRO A 190 15.85 0.42 -16.43
CA PRO A 190 16.40 1.63 -17.04
C PRO A 190 15.79 2.94 -16.49
N LEU A 191 14.47 2.98 -16.32
CA LEU A 191 13.76 4.12 -15.71
C LEU A 191 14.20 4.45 -14.26
N LYS A 192 14.85 3.52 -13.56
CA LYS A 192 15.31 3.69 -12.17
C LYS A 192 16.82 3.83 -12.06
N ALA A 193 17.57 3.40 -13.07
CA ALA A 193 19.03 3.42 -13.09
C ALA A 193 19.65 4.80 -12.75
N PRO A 194 19.11 5.94 -13.22
CA PRO A 194 19.68 7.26 -12.90
C PRO A 194 19.67 7.62 -11.41
N TYR A 195 18.73 7.07 -10.64
CA TYR A 195 18.53 7.40 -9.21
C TYR A 195 18.49 6.15 -8.31
N VAL A 196 19.01 5.01 -8.77
CA VAL A 196 18.95 3.75 -8.00
C VAL A 196 19.63 3.85 -6.63
N ARG A 197 20.68 4.66 -6.50
CA ARG A 197 21.37 4.90 -5.22
C ARG A 197 20.46 5.60 -4.19
N ASP A 198 19.42 6.28 -4.64
CA ASP A 198 18.42 6.87 -3.76
C ASP A 198 17.40 5.84 -3.28
N LEU A 199 17.27 4.70 -3.97
CA LEU A 199 16.32 3.63 -3.65
C LEU A 199 16.88 2.54 -2.74
N CYS A 200 18.20 2.35 -2.69
CA CYS A 200 18.83 1.25 -1.93
C CYS A 200 19.93 1.74 -0.97
N THR A 201 20.26 0.91 0.02
CA THR A 201 21.37 1.12 0.95
C THR A 201 22.35 -0.06 0.86
N PRO A 202 23.67 0.18 0.76
CA PRO A 202 24.66 -0.88 0.80
C PRO A 202 24.85 -1.40 2.24
N PHE A 203 24.99 -2.72 2.36
CA PHE A 203 25.34 -3.43 3.60
C PHE A 203 26.52 -4.35 3.34
N SER A 204 27.34 -4.56 4.36
CA SER A 204 28.39 -5.57 4.32
C SER A 204 27.79 -6.98 4.21
N GLN A 205 28.57 -7.92 3.66
CA GLN A 205 28.17 -9.31 3.52
C GLN A 205 27.65 -9.92 4.83
N SER A 206 28.33 -9.69 5.96
CA SER A 206 27.91 -10.23 7.26
C SER A 206 26.56 -9.69 7.75
N VAL A 207 26.28 -8.40 7.51
CA VAL A 207 24.98 -7.80 7.83
C VAL A 207 23.89 -8.34 6.90
N TRP A 208 24.20 -8.50 5.60
CA TRP A 208 23.28 -9.10 4.64
C TRP A 208 22.93 -10.54 5.00
N GLU A 209 23.94 -11.39 5.29
CA GLU A 209 23.74 -12.79 5.67
C GLU A 209 22.85 -12.88 6.91
N TYR A 210 23.13 -12.08 7.95
CA TYR A 210 22.32 -12.03 9.15
C TYR A 210 20.84 -11.67 8.86
N LEU A 211 20.61 -10.62 8.07
CA LEU A 211 19.25 -10.20 7.71
C LEU A 211 18.55 -11.23 6.83
N TYR A 212 19.26 -11.81 5.87
CA TYR A 212 18.73 -12.80 4.94
C TYR A 212 18.39 -14.13 5.63
N GLU A 213 19.24 -14.60 6.56
CA GLU A 213 18.95 -15.79 7.36
C GLU A 213 17.74 -15.59 8.28
N THR A 214 17.52 -14.36 8.74
CA THR A 214 16.42 -14.02 9.66
C THR A 214 15.10 -13.80 8.93
N PHE A 215 15.08 -13.05 7.83
CA PHE A 215 13.86 -12.62 7.14
C PHE A 215 13.63 -13.30 5.78
N GLY A 216 14.67 -13.91 5.20
CA GLY A 216 14.61 -14.45 3.84
C GLY A 216 14.31 -13.38 2.79
N GLY A 217 13.72 -13.82 1.67
CA GLY A 217 13.28 -12.95 0.58
C GLY A 217 14.27 -12.87 -0.59
N GLY A 218 14.31 -11.72 -1.25
CA GLY A 218 15.17 -11.44 -2.40
C GLY A 218 14.50 -10.53 -3.43
N PRO A 219 15.07 -10.41 -4.64
CA PRO A 219 16.35 -11.01 -5.04
C PRO A 219 17.57 -10.36 -4.36
N ALA A 220 18.60 -11.16 -4.07
CA ALA A 220 19.87 -10.63 -3.56
C ALA A 220 20.55 -9.75 -4.61
N CYS A 221 21.11 -8.62 -4.19
CA CYS A 221 21.73 -7.65 -5.08
C CYS A 221 23.13 -7.27 -4.60
N ASN A 222 24.18 -7.78 -5.22
CA ASN A 222 25.56 -7.38 -4.91
C ASN A 222 26.20 -6.46 -5.97
N ARG A 223 25.47 -6.17 -7.06
CA ARG A 223 25.92 -5.31 -8.14
C ARG A 223 24.75 -4.52 -8.70
N LEU A 224 24.92 -3.21 -8.80
CA LEU A 224 23.98 -2.33 -9.49
C LEU A 224 24.44 -2.16 -10.94
N TYR A 225 23.69 -2.71 -11.87
CA TYR A 225 23.87 -2.54 -13.30
C TYR A 225 22.52 -2.33 -13.96
N GLU A 226 22.47 -1.51 -14.99
CA GLU A 226 21.24 -1.33 -15.75
C GLU A 226 20.92 -2.58 -16.57
N CYS A 227 19.67 -3.01 -16.54
CA CYS A 227 19.22 -4.19 -17.26
C CYS A 227 19.15 -3.92 -18.77
N SER A 228 19.97 -4.64 -19.54
CA SER A 228 19.98 -4.54 -21.01
C SER A 228 18.71 -5.08 -21.66
N ILE A 229 18.07 -6.10 -21.08
CA ILE A 229 16.82 -6.67 -21.60
C ILE A 229 15.71 -5.63 -21.49
N CYS A 230 15.50 -5.07 -20.30
CA CYS A 230 14.50 -4.01 -20.11
C CYS A 230 14.81 -2.75 -20.92
N ARG A 231 16.09 -2.45 -21.17
CA ARG A 231 16.49 -1.35 -22.06
C ARG A 231 16.05 -1.63 -23.50
N SER A 232 16.31 -2.83 -24.01
CA SER A 232 15.87 -3.25 -25.35
C SER A 232 14.36 -3.20 -25.47
N GLU A 233 13.64 -3.75 -24.50
CA GLU A 233 12.17 -3.72 -24.47
C GLU A 233 11.63 -2.27 -24.48
N GLN A 234 12.27 -1.36 -23.75
CA GLN A 234 11.89 0.05 -23.73
C GLN A 234 12.19 0.75 -25.06
N GLU A 235 13.35 0.47 -25.68
CA GLU A 235 13.72 1.00 -26.98
C GLU A 235 12.78 0.49 -28.09
N GLU A 236 12.43 -0.79 -28.07
CA GLU A 236 11.46 -1.41 -28.98
C GLU A 236 10.07 -0.81 -28.81
N LEU A 237 9.62 -0.62 -27.56
CA LEU A 237 8.33 0.01 -27.26
C LEU A 237 8.30 1.46 -27.76
N GLN A 238 9.39 2.19 -27.57
CA GLN A 238 9.52 3.58 -28.03
C GLN A 238 9.50 3.65 -29.56
N CYS A 239 10.26 2.80 -30.24
CA CYS A 239 10.26 2.69 -31.69
C CYS A 239 8.86 2.35 -32.24
N ARG A 240 8.14 1.45 -31.57
CA ARG A 240 6.74 1.13 -31.89
C ARG A 240 5.83 2.35 -31.73
N ILE A 241 5.94 3.09 -30.64
CA ILE A 241 5.13 4.30 -30.39
C ILE A 241 5.38 5.34 -31.49
N GLU A 242 6.64 5.57 -31.86
CA GLU A 242 7.03 6.53 -32.90
C GLU A 242 6.47 6.10 -34.27
N THR A 243 6.66 4.82 -34.64
CA THR A 243 6.16 4.26 -35.91
C THR A 243 4.63 4.35 -35.99
N GLU A 244 3.91 3.91 -34.96
CA GLU A 244 2.44 3.96 -34.93
C GLU A 244 1.90 5.40 -35.03
N LEU A 245 2.60 6.37 -34.41
CA LEU A 245 2.21 7.77 -34.47
C LEU A 245 2.46 8.38 -35.86
N GLU A 246 3.60 8.08 -36.48
CA GLU A 246 3.93 8.51 -37.84
C GLU A 246 2.94 7.95 -38.87
N GLU A 247 2.66 6.65 -38.81
CA GLU A 247 1.69 5.99 -39.68
C GLU A 247 0.30 6.60 -39.52
N TYR A 248 -0.15 6.85 -38.29
CA TYR A 248 -1.43 7.51 -38.05
C TYR A 248 -1.48 8.92 -38.65
N LEU A 249 -0.42 9.73 -38.48
CA LEU A 249 -0.36 11.08 -39.04
C LEU A 249 -0.39 11.06 -40.57
N GLN A 250 0.30 10.11 -41.18
CA GLN A 250 0.31 9.91 -42.63
C GLN A 250 -1.08 9.48 -43.13
N LEU A 251 -1.68 8.44 -42.54
CA LEU A 251 -3.03 7.97 -42.90
C LEU A 251 -4.08 9.07 -42.74
N LYS A 252 -3.98 9.88 -41.68
CA LYS A 252 -4.89 11.01 -41.46
C LYS A 252 -4.74 12.08 -42.54
N LYS A 253 -3.51 12.38 -42.97
CA LYS A 253 -3.24 13.34 -44.05
C LYS A 253 -3.79 12.85 -45.38
N ASP A 254 -3.57 11.57 -45.71
CA ASP A 254 -4.04 10.97 -46.96
C ASP A 254 -5.57 10.93 -47.00
N PHE A 255 -6.22 10.53 -45.91
CA PHE A 255 -7.68 10.54 -45.79
C PHE A 255 -8.27 11.95 -45.94
N GLN A 256 -7.59 12.99 -45.44
CA GLN A 256 -8.03 14.38 -45.61
C GLN A 256 -7.84 14.91 -47.03
N ALA A 257 -6.96 14.30 -47.83
CA ALA A 257 -6.71 14.66 -49.22
C ALA A 257 -7.63 13.92 -50.21
N GLU A 258 -8.26 12.83 -49.79
CA GLU A 258 -9.16 12.04 -50.62
C GLU A 258 -10.57 12.65 -50.68
N GLU A 259 -10.98 13.13 -51.87
CA GLU A 259 -12.28 13.80 -52.04
C GLU A 259 -13.48 12.84 -51.93
N SER A 260 -13.30 11.54 -52.23
CA SER A 260 -14.37 10.53 -52.19
C SER A 260 -13.85 9.12 -51.87
N PRO A 261 -13.71 8.77 -50.58
CA PRO A 261 -13.22 7.45 -50.18
C PRO A 261 -14.20 6.36 -50.58
N THR A 262 -13.69 5.32 -51.25
CA THR A 262 -14.50 4.18 -51.75
C THR A 262 -14.75 3.10 -50.71
N LEU A 263 -13.95 3.05 -49.64
CA LEU A 263 -14.04 2.06 -48.56
C LEU A 263 -13.70 2.71 -47.22
N ILE A 264 -14.54 2.50 -46.20
CA ILE A 264 -14.35 3.07 -44.86
C ILE A 264 -14.21 1.95 -43.84
N TYR A 265 -13.07 1.91 -43.15
CA TYR A 265 -12.85 1.05 -41.98
C TYR A 265 -13.13 1.84 -40.71
N ALA A 266 -13.80 1.22 -39.74
CA ALA A 266 -14.15 1.84 -38.46
C ALA A 266 -13.40 1.18 -37.30
N ILE A 267 -12.88 2.01 -36.41
CA ILE A 267 -12.29 1.61 -35.14
C ILE A 267 -13.12 2.22 -34.01
N ALA A 268 -13.41 1.45 -32.97
CA ALA A 268 -14.11 1.93 -31.81
C ALA A 268 -13.36 3.07 -31.13
N MET A 269 -14.07 4.18 -30.89
CA MET A 269 -13.50 5.36 -30.22
C MET A 269 -12.99 5.04 -28.81
N SER A 270 -13.55 4.03 -28.13
CA SER A 270 -13.07 3.55 -26.84
C SER A 270 -11.64 3.01 -26.92
N TRP A 271 -11.38 2.13 -27.89
CA TRP A 271 -10.04 1.57 -28.12
C TRP A 271 -9.09 2.66 -28.63
N PHE A 272 -9.54 3.48 -29.60
CA PHE A 272 -8.71 4.55 -30.16
C PHE A 272 -8.27 5.57 -29.10
N ARG A 273 -9.10 5.88 -28.11
CA ARG A 273 -8.71 6.75 -26.98
C ARG A 273 -7.66 6.11 -26.08
N GLN A 274 -7.70 4.80 -25.86
CA GLN A 274 -6.67 4.09 -25.09
C GLN A 274 -5.34 4.13 -25.85
N TRP A 275 -5.36 3.78 -27.14
CA TRP A 275 -4.20 3.93 -28.02
C TRP A 275 -3.64 5.35 -28.01
N GLN A 276 -4.52 6.36 -28.14
CA GLN A 276 -4.11 7.76 -28.12
C GLN A 276 -3.48 8.17 -26.78
N SER A 277 -3.97 7.66 -25.65
CA SER A 277 -3.37 7.92 -24.34
C SER A 277 -2.00 7.25 -24.22
N PHE A 278 -1.85 6.02 -24.72
CA PHE A 278 -0.60 5.27 -24.74
C PHE A 278 0.49 5.98 -25.56
N VAL A 279 0.23 6.31 -26.83
CA VAL A 279 1.24 6.99 -27.69
C VAL A 279 1.58 8.41 -27.22
N LYS A 280 0.73 9.02 -26.38
CA LYS A 280 0.99 10.31 -25.73
C LYS A 280 1.70 10.18 -24.37
N GLY A 281 2.08 8.96 -23.97
CA GLY A 281 2.76 8.70 -22.70
C GLY A 281 1.88 8.89 -21.45
N LYS A 282 0.55 8.90 -21.59
CA LYS A 282 -0.37 9.01 -20.45
C LYS A 282 -0.67 7.66 -19.81
N GLU A 283 -0.64 6.60 -20.60
CA GLU A 283 -0.78 5.21 -20.16
C GLU A 283 0.53 4.48 -20.46
N PRO A 284 1.12 3.76 -19.49
CA PRO A 284 2.40 3.07 -19.68
C PRO A 284 2.26 1.78 -20.50
N GLU A 285 1.08 1.17 -20.48
CA GLU A 285 0.82 -0.09 -21.17
C GLU A 285 0.16 0.15 -22.54
N PRO A 286 0.56 -0.62 -23.57
CA PRO A 286 -0.10 -0.54 -24.86
C PRO A 286 -1.56 -1.02 -24.75
N PRO A 287 -2.47 -0.48 -25.57
CA PRO A 287 -3.81 -1.04 -25.67
C PRO A 287 -3.72 -2.51 -26.11
N GLY A 288 -4.66 -3.34 -25.63
CA GLY A 288 -4.83 -4.70 -26.13
C GLY A 288 -5.21 -4.74 -27.62
N ALA A 289 -5.55 -5.93 -28.13
CA ALA A 289 -6.04 -6.06 -29.51
C ALA A 289 -7.22 -5.12 -29.80
N ILE A 290 -7.34 -4.65 -31.05
CA ILE A 290 -8.44 -3.77 -31.47
C ILE A 290 -9.79 -4.42 -31.14
N ASP A 291 -10.56 -3.75 -30.27
CA ASP A 291 -11.89 -4.21 -29.87
C ASP A 291 -12.98 -3.27 -30.41
N ASN A 292 -13.73 -3.78 -31.38
CA ASN A 292 -14.88 -3.10 -32.00
C ASN A 292 -16.24 -3.55 -31.43
N SER A 293 -16.27 -4.33 -30.34
CA SER A 293 -17.51 -4.81 -29.70
C SER A 293 -18.48 -3.67 -29.34
N SER A 294 -17.95 -2.49 -29.01
CA SER A 294 -18.77 -1.31 -28.67
C SER A 294 -19.54 -0.75 -29.86
N ILE A 295 -19.04 -0.91 -31.09
CA ILE A 295 -19.61 -0.35 -32.33
C ILE A 295 -20.25 -1.39 -33.24
N ILE A 296 -20.23 -2.68 -32.89
CA ILE A 296 -20.81 -3.78 -33.69
C ILE A 296 -22.09 -4.33 -33.03
N THR A 297 -23.11 -4.62 -33.84
CA THR A 297 -24.32 -5.37 -33.48
C THR A 297 -24.53 -6.52 -34.46
N THR A 298 -25.03 -7.65 -33.98
CA THR A 298 -25.35 -8.81 -34.84
C THR A 298 -26.79 -8.70 -35.35
N LYS A 299 -26.99 -8.64 -36.68
CA LYS A 299 -28.30 -8.82 -37.33
C LYS A 299 -28.22 -10.00 -38.31
N ASN A 300 -29.14 -10.94 -38.20
CA ASN A 300 -29.23 -12.11 -39.08
C ASN A 300 -27.91 -12.91 -39.23
N GLY A 301 -27.14 -13.03 -38.14
CA GLY A 301 -25.84 -13.71 -38.15
C GLY A 301 -24.69 -12.93 -38.77
N GLN A 302 -24.94 -11.71 -39.28
CA GLN A 302 -23.92 -10.80 -39.79
C GLN A 302 -23.64 -9.68 -38.78
N GLN A 303 -22.36 -9.36 -38.61
CA GLN A 303 -21.92 -8.21 -37.84
C GLN A 303 -22.14 -6.93 -38.66
N VAL A 304 -22.91 -6.01 -38.11
CA VAL A 304 -23.21 -4.70 -38.71
C VAL A 304 -22.83 -3.61 -37.72
N LEU A 305 -22.40 -2.46 -38.22
CA LEU A 305 -22.13 -1.31 -37.37
C LEU A 305 -23.41 -0.86 -36.66
N LYS A 306 -23.30 -0.54 -35.37
CA LYS A 306 -24.35 0.14 -34.62
C LYS A 306 -24.60 1.47 -35.29
N ILE A 307 -25.83 1.66 -35.76
CA ILE A 307 -26.30 2.97 -36.17
C ILE A 307 -26.45 3.77 -34.88
N GLY A 308 -25.56 4.76 -34.69
CA GLY A 308 -25.64 5.73 -33.61
C GLY A 308 -26.72 6.77 -33.88
#